data_AF-A0A9D6M392-F1
#
_entry.id   AF-A0A9D6M392-F1
#
_cell.length_a   1.000
_cell.length_b   1.000
_cell.length_c   1.000
_cell.angle_alpha   90.00
_cell.angle_beta   90.00
_cell.angle_gamma   90.00
#
_symmetry.space_group_name_H-M   'P 1'
#
loop_
_entity.id
_entity.type
_entity.pdbx_description
1 polymer ?
#
loop_
_entity_poly.entity_id
_entity_poly.type
_entity_poly.pdbx_seq_one_letter_code
_entity_poly.pdbx_strand_id
1 'polypeptide(L)'
;MLKQISVLFGMIILFSGCAGEPQVKFTPRDSNVAANQTAQFAFDSEPVGSLIKGAQIFSGDWTIRAEADAPSKPNALCQTGAATFPALSLSDTVYTDVTVTVQFKPIAGKEDQAAGIIFRVQDKDNYYILRANALEGNVNFYKYASGQRSGIQETSAQVFAQKWQELRVEVTSNRMRGFLNGQLVVQAADNSYSAGKVGLWTKADSVTCFDNVQISTQPLSNINPPTIAPPDIRAVSTRVLAPVTTVAPDLTARHTIVTMTNLRFNPSTLTVRVGQPMRLELQNTDILRHEFVIDNSDVAALVMPGFSQQLDFVFSKPGMFVYACNLVEEGDHRSLGMLGMLIVEPAP
;
A
#
# COMPACT_ATOMS: atom_id res chain seq x y z
N MET A 1 13.04 -66.49 -10.73
CA MET A 1 13.52 -65.24 -10.11
C MET A 1 12.79 -64.07 -10.78
N LEU A 2 11.68 -63.61 -10.20
CA LEU A 2 10.97 -62.39 -10.63
C LEU A 2 11.42 -61.24 -9.73
N LYS A 3 12.00 -60.18 -10.30
CA LYS A 3 12.35 -58.94 -9.60
C LYS A 3 11.08 -58.11 -9.40
N GLN A 4 10.71 -57.87 -8.15
CA GLN A 4 9.68 -56.89 -7.79
C GLN A 4 10.19 -55.47 -8.11
N ILE A 5 9.42 -54.74 -8.90
CA ILE A 5 9.58 -53.30 -9.13
C ILE A 5 8.72 -52.61 -8.07
N SER A 6 9.35 -52.05 -7.04
CA SER A 6 8.69 -51.20 -6.06
C SER A 6 8.48 -49.81 -6.68
N VAL A 7 7.22 -49.48 -6.97
CA VAL A 7 6.81 -48.12 -7.34
C VAL A 7 6.74 -47.29 -6.06
N LEU A 8 7.67 -46.36 -5.90
CA LEU A 8 7.67 -45.37 -4.82
C LEU A 8 6.56 -44.34 -5.12
N PHE A 9 5.46 -44.38 -4.38
CA PHE A 9 4.51 -43.26 -4.35
C PHE A 9 5.18 -42.10 -3.60
N GLY A 10 5.56 -41.06 -4.33
CA GLY A 10 6.02 -39.80 -3.76
C GLY A 10 4.88 -39.17 -2.97
N MET A 11 4.99 -39.21 -1.63
CA MET A 11 4.13 -38.49 -0.72
C MET A 11 4.41 -37.00 -0.91
N ILE A 12 3.51 -36.29 -1.61
CA ILE A 12 3.51 -34.83 -1.67
C ILE A 12 3.16 -34.35 -0.26
N ILE A 13 4.17 -33.93 0.49
CA ILE A 13 3.99 -33.21 1.75
C ILE A 13 3.57 -31.79 1.37
N LEU A 14 2.25 -31.55 1.36
CA LEU A 14 1.70 -30.20 1.37
C LEU A 14 2.06 -29.57 2.73
N PHE A 15 2.95 -28.58 2.71
CA PHE A 15 3.13 -27.69 3.85
C PHE A 15 1.84 -26.87 4.01
N SER A 16 0.85 -27.39 4.75
CA SER A 16 -0.23 -26.57 5.29
C SER A 16 0.37 -25.58 6.27
N GLY A 17 0.63 -24.36 5.80
CA GLY A 17 1.02 -23.26 6.66
C GLY A 17 0.00 -23.05 7.78
N CYS A 18 0.50 -22.61 8.94
CA CYS A 18 -0.25 -22.36 10.17
C CYS A 18 -1.23 -21.16 10.08
N ALA A 19 -2.14 -21.16 9.10
CA ALA A 19 -3.22 -20.19 9.04
C ALA A 19 -4.45 -20.72 9.80
N GLY A 20 -5.04 -19.90 10.67
CA GLY A 20 -6.28 -20.27 11.36
C GLY A 20 -7.48 -20.21 10.42
N GLU A 21 -8.54 -20.95 10.76
CA GLU A 21 -9.79 -20.96 10.00
C GLU A 21 -10.63 -19.72 10.32
N PRO A 22 -11.05 -18.92 9.32
CA PRO A 22 -11.86 -17.72 9.56
C PRO A 22 -13.22 -18.05 10.19
N GLN A 23 -13.56 -17.38 11.29
CA GLN A 23 -14.91 -17.47 11.89
C GLN A 23 -15.72 -16.23 11.51
N VAL A 24 -16.89 -16.43 10.89
CA VAL A 24 -17.74 -15.34 10.40
C VAL A 24 -18.93 -15.14 11.34
N LYS A 25 -19.00 -13.96 11.95
CA LYS A 25 -20.10 -13.53 12.82
C LYS A 25 -21.05 -12.55 12.11
N PHE A 26 -20.49 -11.68 11.28
CA PHE A 26 -21.23 -10.66 10.53
C PHE A 26 -21.19 -10.98 9.04
N THR A 27 -22.36 -10.90 8.44
CA THR A 27 -22.60 -11.00 7.02
C THR A 27 -23.09 -9.65 6.49
N PRO A 28 -23.20 -9.45 5.16
CA PRO A 28 -23.73 -8.20 4.62
C PRO A 28 -25.14 -7.83 5.13
N ARG A 29 -25.92 -8.79 5.62
CA ARG A 29 -27.26 -8.55 6.20
C ARG A 29 -27.22 -7.87 7.57
N ASP A 30 -26.08 -7.94 8.25
CA ASP A 30 -25.89 -7.38 9.59
C ASP A 30 -25.44 -5.91 9.54
N SER A 31 -25.19 -5.36 8.33
CA SER A 31 -24.86 -3.95 8.14
C SER A 31 -25.98 -3.06 8.67
N ASN A 32 -25.66 -2.18 9.60
CA ASN A 32 -26.59 -1.25 10.25
C ASN A 32 -26.34 0.21 9.87
N VAL A 33 -25.63 0.43 8.76
CA VAL A 33 -25.35 1.75 8.19
C VAL A 33 -25.79 1.79 6.73
N ALA A 34 -26.46 2.88 6.35
CA ALA A 34 -26.84 3.12 4.96
C ALA A 34 -25.63 3.51 4.10
N ALA A 35 -25.76 3.41 2.77
CA ALA A 35 -24.79 3.98 1.84
C ALA A 35 -24.70 5.51 2.01
N ASN A 36 -23.57 6.10 1.61
CA ASN A 36 -23.31 7.55 1.67
C ASN A 36 -23.34 8.17 3.08
N GLN A 37 -23.00 7.40 4.10
CA GLN A 37 -22.87 7.88 5.47
C GLN A 37 -21.40 8.14 5.82
N THR A 38 -21.18 9.10 6.72
CA THR A 38 -19.86 9.37 7.30
C THR A 38 -19.93 9.35 8.82
N ALA A 39 -18.86 8.89 9.46
CA ALA A 39 -18.64 8.98 10.89
C ALA A 39 -17.22 9.51 11.15
N GLN A 40 -17.06 10.28 12.21
CA GLN A 40 -15.78 10.87 12.59
C GLN A 40 -15.49 10.66 14.08
N PHE A 41 -14.24 10.33 14.40
CA PHE A 41 -13.72 10.25 15.76
C PHE A 41 -12.45 11.11 15.85
N ALA A 42 -12.61 12.32 16.40
CA ALA A 42 -11.52 13.28 16.62
C ALA A 42 -10.95 13.23 18.05
N PHE A 43 -11.61 12.52 18.97
CA PHE A 43 -11.17 12.32 20.37
C PHE A 43 -11.04 13.57 21.26
N ASP A 44 -11.13 14.78 20.71
CA ASP A 44 -10.92 16.05 21.40
C ASP A 44 -11.91 16.36 22.53
N SER A 45 -13.15 15.89 22.40
CA SER A 45 -14.19 16.09 23.41
C SER A 45 -14.09 15.12 24.59
N GLU A 46 -13.28 14.07 24.47
CA GLU A 46 -13.13 13.07 25.51
C GLU A 46 -12.13 13.54 26.60
N PRO A 47 -12.40 13.27 27.89
CA PRO A 47 -11.47 13.61 28.96
C PRO A 47 -10.14 12.86 28.84
N VAL A 48 -9.02 13.53 29.09
CA VAL A 48 -7.71 12.87 29.17
C VAL A 48 -7.74 11.76 30.23
N GLY A 49 -7.18 10.59 29.90
CA GLY A 49 -7.19 9.39 30.72
C GLY A 49 -8.43 8.52 30.54
N SER A 50 -9.46 8.98 29.84
CA SER A 50 -10.67 8.18 29.60
C SER A 50 -10.45 7.09 28.54
N LEU A 51 -11.42 6.20 28.45
CA LEU A 51 -11.60 5.29 27.31
C LEU A 51 -12.57 5.92 26.30
N ILE A 52 -12.51 5.47 25.06
CA ILE A 52 -13.48 5.88 24.03
C ILE A 52 -14.85 5.29 24.35
N LYS A 53 -15.86 6.15 24.45
CA LYS A 53 -17.24 5.72 24.64
C LYS A 53 -17.72 4.89 23.42
N GLY A 54 -18.23 3.70 23.69
CA GLY A 54 -18.75 2.80 22.65
C GLY A 54 -17.68 1.94 21.97
N ALA A 55 -16.39 2.16 22.28
CA ALA A 55 -15.34 1.27 21.82
C ALA A 55 -15.32 -0.04 22.61
N GLN A 56 -14.96 -1.13 21.93
CA GLN A 56 -14.69 -2.41 22.54
C GLN A 56 -13.19 -2.68 22.46
N ILE A 57 -12.52 -2.72 23.61
CA ILE A 57 -11.10 -3.04 23.69
C ILE A 57 -10.94 -4.56 23.67
N PHE A 58 -10.12 -5.07 22.75
CA PHE A 58 -9.77 -6.49 22.69
C PHE A 58 -8.49 -6.79 23.49
N SER A 59 -7.52 -5.87 23.46
CA SER A 59 -6.22 -6.00 24.11
C SER A 59 -5.43 -4.69 24.11
N GLY A 60 -4.45 -4.59 25.01
CA GLY A 60 -3.56 -3.45 25.18
C GLY A 60 -4.17 -2.29 25.98
N ASP A 61 -3.34 -1.28 26.25
CA ASP A 61 -3.72 -0.13 27.07
C ASP A 61 -3.99 1.07 26.17
N TRP A 62 -5.27 1.40 26.02
CA TRP A 62 -5.76 2.50 25.18
C TRP A 62 -6.28 3.63 26.05
N THR A 63 -5.89 4.86 25.75
CA THR A 63 -6.31 6.02 26.54
C THR A 63 -6.34 7.29 25.71
N ILE A 64 -7.23 8.21 26.07
CA ILE A 64 -7.22 9.58 25.53
C ILE A 64 -6.05 10.34 26.16
N ARG A 65 -5.19 10.93 25.33
CA ARG A 65 -4.02 11.68 25.78
C ARG A 65 -3.98 13.04 25.10
N ALA A 66 -3.58 14.07 25.86
CA ALA A 66 -3.30 15.37 25.28
C ALA A 66 -2.07 15.28 24.37
N GLU A 67 -2.20 15.73 23.13
CA GLU A 67 -1.15 15.73 22.12
C GLU A 67 -1.12 17.11 21.46
N ALA A 68 -0.16 17.95 21.85
CA ALA A 68 -0.14 19.36 21.45
C ALA A 68 0.01 19.58 19.93
N ASP A 69 0.56 18.59 19.23
CA ASP A 69 0.74 18.55 17.79
C ASP A 69 -0.31 17.66 17.07
N ALA A 70 -1.35 17.21 17.77
CA ALA A 70 -2.41 16.41 17.16
C ALA A 70 -3.08 17.16 15.99
N PRO A 71 -3.41 16.44 14.89
CA PRO A 71 -4.07 17.03 13.72
C PRO A 71 -5.38 17.76 14.07
N SER A 72 -6.22 17.17 14.92
CA SER A 72 -7.26 17.87 15.66
C SER A 72 -6.83 17.99 17.12
N LYS A 73 -6.96 19.19 17.66
CA LYS A 73 -6.49 19.53 19.01
C LYS A 73 -7.69 19.54 19.96
N PRO A 74 -7.50 19.17 21.23
CA PRO A 74 -6.20 18.97 21.89
C PRO A 74 -5.76 17.51 22.12
N ASN A 75 -6.56 16.51 21.76
CA ASN A 75 -6.37 15.14 22.23
C ASN A 75 -6.23 14.14 21.08
N ALA A 76 -5.59 13.01 21.38
CA ALA A 76 -5.54 11.85 20.51
C ALA A 76 -5.83 10.57 21.31
N LEU A 77 -6.28 9.53 20.62
CA LEU A 77 -6.31 8.18 21.20
C LEU A 77 -4.93 7.57 21.10
N CYS A 78 -4.36 7.10 22.20
CA CYS A 78 -3.05 6.45 22.19
C CYS A 78 -3.11 5.05 22.76
N GLN A 79 -2.43 4.12 22.09
CA GLN A 79 -2.04 2.86 22.67
C GLN A 79 -0.68 3.07 23.38
N THR A 80 -0.57 2.61 24.63
CA THR A 80 0.61 2.85 25.50
C THR A 80 1.16 1.59 26.19
N GLY A 81 0.47 0.46 26.07
CA GLY A 81 0.82 -0.79 26.74
C GLY A 81 1.58 -1.76 25.85
N ALA A 82 1.99 -2.90 26.42
CA ALA A 82 2.59 -3.99 25.65
C ALA A 82 1.63 -5.19 25.57
N ALA A 83 1.34 -5.65 24.36
CA ALA A 83 0.64 -6.92 24.11
C ALA A 83 1.00 -7.42 22.71
N THR A 84 0.75 -8.69 22.38
CA THR A 84 1.13 -9.22 21.06
C THR A 84 0.49 -8.42 19.92
N PHE A 85 -0.83 -8.16 20.01
CA PHE A 85 -1.62 -7.45 19.01
C PHE A 85 -2.69 -6.56 19.68
N PRO A 86 -2.31 -5.40 20.27
CA PRO A 86 -3.27 -4.45 20.83
C PRO A 86 -4.32 -4.04 19.79
N ALA A 87 -5.59 -4.09 20.15
CA ALA A 87 -6.68 -3.80 19.23
C ALA A 87 -7.95 -3.33 19.95
N LEU A 88 -8.74 -2.52 19.26
CA LEU A 88 -10.11 -2.16 19.64
C LEU A 88 -10.99 -1.97 18.41
N SER A 89 -12.30 -2.17 18.56
CA SER A 89 -13.29 -1.63 17.61
C SER A 89 -13.85 -0.30 18.13
N LEU A 90 -14.07 0.67 17.25
CA LEU A 90 -14.49 2.03 17.62
C LEU A 90 -15.96 2.13 18.02
N SER A 91 -16.81 1.27 17.45
CA SER A 91 -18.24 1.20 17.74
C SER A 91 -18.79 -0.20 17.41
N ASP A 92 -20.09 -0.40 17.66
CA ASP A 92 -20.83 -1.60 17.22
C ASP A 92 -21.37 -1.52 15.79
N THR A 93 -21.00 -0.49 15.02
CA THR A 93 -21.43 -0.34 13.63
C THR A 93 -20.77 -1.39 12.75
N VAL A 94 -21.58 -2.08 11.95
CA VAL A 94 -21.16 -3.12 11.01
C VAL A 94 -21.19 -2.55 9.60
N TYR A 95 -20.09 -2.68 8.89
CA TYR A 95 -19.88 -2.16 7.54
C TYR A 95 -19.61 -3.30 6.56
N THR A 96 -19.95 -3.11 5.28
CA THR A 96 -19.57 -4.00 4.17
C THR A 96 -18.43 -3.38 3.36
N ASP A 97 -18.79 -2.42 2.50
CA ASP A 97 -17.89 -1.59 1.71
C ASP A 97 -17.68 -0.29 2.47
N VAL A 98 -16.41 0.07 2.66
CA VAL A 98 -16.05 1.16 3.57
C VAL A 98 -14.70 1.75 3.18
N THR A 99 -14.58 3.06 3.32
CA THR A 99 -13.30 3.76 3.36
C THR A 99 -13.04 4.21 4.79
N VAL A 100 -11.86 3.90 5.31
CA VAL A 100 -11.43 4.35 6.64
C VAL A 100 -10.12 5.10 6.49
N THR A 101 -10.08 6.33 6.98
CA THR A 101 -8.88 7.18 7.02
C THR A 101 -8.57 7.48 8.48
N VAL A 102 -7.30 7.47 8.86
CA VAL A 102 -6.85 7.84 10.21
C VAL A 102 -5.51 8.56 10.13
N GLN A 103 -5.33 9.57 10.96
CA GLN A 103 -4.01 10.14 11.22
C GLN A 103 -3.34 9.36 12.34
N PHE A 104 -2.07 8.99 12.17
CA PHE A 104 -1.32 8.22 13.16
C PHE A 104 0.09 8.76 13.36
N LYS A 105 0.62 8.60 14.57
CA LYS A 105 1.99 8.94 14.94
C LYS A 105 2.61 7.80 15.75
N PRO A 106 3.51 7.00 15.15
CA PRO A 106 4.32 6.03 15.91
C PRO A 106 5.30 6.80 16.78
N ILE A 107 5.27 6.60 18.10
CA ILE A 107 6.07 7.36 19.06
C ILE A 107 7.23 6.52 19.54
N ALA A 108 6.96 5.32 20.04
CA ALA A 108 7.99 4.48 20.63
C ALA A 108 7.67 3.01 20.46
N GLY A 109 8.62 2.17 20.86
CA GLY A 109 8.59 0.73 20.72
C GLY A 109 9.92 0.24 20.15
N LYS A 110 10.39 -0.89 20.67
CA LYS A 110 11.67 -1.52 20.32
C LYS A 110 11.47 -2.74 19.43
N GLU A 111 10.40 -3.50 19.68
CA GLU A 111 10.04 -4.65 18.85
C GLU A 111 9.28 -4.18 17.61
N ASP A 112 8.37 -3.22 17.78
CA ASP A 112 7.61 -2.62 16.70
C ASP A 112 7.34 -1.14 16.92
N GLN A 113 7.10 -0.42 15.82
CA GLN A 113 6.47 0.89 15.84
C GLN A 113 5.33 0.90 14.83
N ALA A 114 4.30 0.13 15.15
CA ALA A 114 3.19 -0.16 14.27
C ALA A 114 1.97 0.71 14.57
N ALA A 115 1.28 1.06 13.51
CA ALA A 115 -0.07 1.61 13.51
C ALA A 115 -0.91 0.81 12.53
N GLY A 116 -2.19 0.60 12.83
CA GLY A 116 -3.05 -0.15 11.93
C GLY A 116 -4.52 0.19 12.02
N ILE A 117 -5.19 -0.01 10.90
CA ILE A 117 -6.64 -0.04 10.78
C ILE A 117 -7.06 -1.50 10.75
N ILE A 118 -8.00 -1.88 11.61
CA ILE A 118 -8.69 -3.16 11.47
C ILE A 118 -10.08 -2.95 10.89
N PHE A 119 -10.48 -3.85 10.01
CA PHE A 119 -11.74 -3.75 9.28
C PHE A 119 -12.36 -5.13 9.07
N ARG A 120 -13.67 -5.13 8.86
CA ARG A 120 -14.51 -6.34 8.83
C ARG A 120 -14.29 -7.21 10.07
N VAL A 121 -14.21 -6.55 11.22
CA VAL A 121 -14.00 -7.19 12.51
C VAL A 121 -15.23 -8.00 12.89
N GLN A 122 -15.03 -9.30 13.12
CA GLN A 122 -16.03 -10.23 13.62
C GLN A 122 -16.02 -10.24 15.15
N ASP A 123 -14.82 -10.33 15.71
CA ASP A 123 -14.51 -10.37 17.13
C ASP A 123 -13.01 -10.13 17.35
N LYS A 124 -12.51 -10.39 18.57
CA LYS A 124 -11.10 -10.22 18.96
C LYS A 124 -10.11 -11.14 18.23
N ASP A 125 -10.59 -12.19 17.55
CA ASP A 125 -9.77 -13.25 16.95
C ASP A 125 -9.91 -13.31 15.41
N ASN A 126 -10.80 -12.51 14.81
CA ASN A 126 -11.18 -12.60 13.39
C ASN A 126 -11.40 -11.21 12.76
N TYR A 127 -10.43 -10.74 11.97
CA TYR A 127 -10.48 -9.43 11.27
C TYR A 127 -9.37 -9.30 10.21
N TYR A 128 -9.46 -8.28 9.35
CA TYR A 128 -8.33 -7.84 8.50
C TYR A 128 -7.57 -6.68 9.13
N ILE A 129 -6.31 -6.52 8.74
CA ILE A 129 -5.41 -5.47 9.23
C ILE A 129 -4.73 -4.79 8.04
N LEU A 130 -4.79 -3.46 7.95
CA LEU A 130 -3.81 -2.66 7.23
C LEU A 130 -2.82 -2.12 8.26
N ARG A 131 -1.54 -2.51 8.17
CA ARG A 131 -0.52 -2.13 9.14
C ARG A 131 0.55 -1.27 8.47
N ALA A 132 0.83 -0.09 9.03
CA ALA A 132 2.02 0.71 8.78
C ALA A 132 3.05 0.49 9.90
N ASN A 133 4.33 0.34 9.57
CA ASN A 133 5.40 0.11 10.55
C ASN A 133 6.63 0.98 10.28
N ALA A 134 7.01 1.78 11.27
CA ALA A 134 8.16 2.69 11.17
C ALA A 134 9.52 2.00 11.34
N LEU A 135 9.61 0.90 12.10
CA LEU A 135 10.86 0.14 12.25
C LEU A 135 11.13 -0.76 11.05
N GLU A 136 10.07 -1.43 10.56
CA GLU A 136 10.19 -2.32 9.41
C GLU A 136 10.08 -1.60 8.06
N GLY A 137 9.67 -0.33 8.03
CA GLY A 137 9.58 0.47 6.80
C GLY A 137 8.58 -0.08 5.78
N ASN A 138 7.42 -0.56 6.24
CA ASN A 138 6.46 -1.24 5.37
C ASN A 138 5.01 -0.88 5.68
N VAL A 139 4.14 -1.12 4.69
CA VAL A 139 2.69 -1.07 4.81
C VAL A 139 2.09 -2.35 4.22
N ASN A 140 1.48 -3.17 5.07
CA ASN A 140 1.12 -4.55 4.75
C ASN A 140 -0.34 -4.87 5.11
N PHE A 141 -0.97 -5.75 4.33
CA PHE A 141 -2.24 -6.38 4.68
C PHE A 141 -2.01 -7.73 5.37
N TYR A 142 -2.71 -7.93 6.49
CA TYR A 142 -2.77 -9.20 7.22
C TYR A 142 -4.22 -9.64 7.43
N LYS A 143 -4.38 -10.94 7.71
CA LYS A 143 -5.62 -11.53 8.22
C LYS A 143 -5.38 -12.11 9.61
N TYR A 144 -6.31 -11.88 10.51
CA TYR A 144 -6.45 -12.60 11.77
C TYR A 144 -7.62 -13.57 11.62
N ALA A 145 -7.38 -14.85 11.85
CA ALA A 145 -8.39 -15.91 11.74
C ALA A 145 -8.17 -16.91 12.87
N SER A 146 -9.20 -17.12 13.70
CA SER A 146 -9.11 -17.93 14.92
C SER A 146 -7.87 -17.61 15.78
N GLY A 147 -7.56 -16.31 15.93
CA GLY A 147 -6.44 -15.83 16.75
C GLY A 147 -5.06 -16.01 16.13
N GLN A 148 -4.98 -16.46 14.87
CA GLN A 148 -3.73 -16.62 14.13
C GLN A 148 -3.61 -15.54 13.06
N ARG A 149 -2.46 -14.86 13.03
CA ARG A 149 -2.16 -13.82 12.02
C ARG A 149 -1.42 -14.43 10.84
N SER A 150 -1.90 -14.19 9.64
CA SER A 150 -1.22 -14.53 8.39
C SER A 150 -1.09 -13.30 7.49
N GLY A 151 -0.02 -13.21 6.71
CA GLY A 151 0.14 -12.20 5.66
C GLY A 151 -0.88 -12.40 4.54
N ILE A 152 -1.31 -11.30 3.91
CA ILE A 152 -2.05 -11.31 2.65
C ILE A 152 -1.18 -10.69 1.56
N GLN A 153 -0.68 -9.48 1.80
CA GLN A 153 0.21 -8.76 0.90
C GLN A 153 1.15 -7.87 1.70
N GLU A 154 2.43 -7.86 1.33
CA GLU A 154 3.45 -7.02 1.95
C GLU A 154 4.03 -6.04 0.92
N THR A 155 4.38 -4.83 1.36
CA THR A 155 4.99 -3.80 0.51
C THR A 155 5.87 -2.86 1.33
N SER A 156 7.06 -2.56 0.82
CA SER A 156 7.94 -1.53 1.38
C SER A 156 7.34 -0.14 1.17
N ALA A 157 7.26 0.65 2.24
CA ALA A 157 6.77 2.02 2.23
C ALA A 157 7.31 2.73 3.48
N GLN A 158 8.02 3.84 3.30
CA GLN A 158 8.64 4.55 4.41
C GLN A 158 7.57 5.14 5.34
N VAL A 159 7.54 4.64 6.57
CA VAL A 159 6.72 5.19 7.65
C VAL A 159 7.66 5.92 8.61
N PHE A 160 7.38 7.18 8.92
CA PHE A 160 8.23 7.97 9.81
C PHE A 160 7.81 7.82 11.27
N ALA A 161 8.76 7.53 12.15
CA ALA A 161 8.56 7.68 13.60
C ALA A 161 8.42 9.17 13.96
N GLN A 162 7.73 9.46 15.06
CA GLN A 162 7.56 10.80 15.63
C GLN A 162 6.90 11.83 14.70
N LYS A 163 6.22 11.37 13.64
CA LYS A 163 5.50 12.24 12.70
C LYS A 163 4.09 11.74 12.47
N TRP A 164 3.13 12.68 12.51
CA TRP A 164 1.77 12.46 12.07
C TRP A 164 1.73 12.17 10.56
N GLN A 165 1.05 11.10 10.19
CA GLN A 165 0.89 10.61 8.82
C GLN A 165 -0.53 10.08 8.64
N GLU A 166 -0.98 9.98 7.40
CA GLU A 166 -2.29 9.42 7.08
C GLU A 166 -2.16 7.94 6.67
N LEU A 167 -2.94 7.07 7.30
CA LEU A 167 -3.19 5.72 6.84
C LEU A 167 -4.64 5.62 6.37
N ARG A 168 -4.86 5.01 5.20
CA ARG A 168 -6.21 4.86 4.66
C ARG A 168 -6.41 3.49 4.01
N VAL A 169 -7.55 2.88 4.28
CA VAL A 169 -8.00 1.66 3.61
C VAL A 169 -9.30 1.92 2.86
N GLU A 170 -9.36 1.48 1.61
CA GLU A 170 -10.57 1.38 0.82
C GLU A 170 -10.92 -0.10 0.64
N VAL A 171 -12.17 -0.47 0.96
CA VAL A 171 -12.67 -1.84 0.82
C VAL A 171 -13.93 -1.85 -0.04
N THR A 172 -13.94 -2.67 -1.08
CA THR A 172 -15.13 -2.87 -1.93
C THR A 172 -15.22 -4.34 -2.33
N SER A 173 -16.34 -4.98 -2.01
CA SER A 173 -16.52 -6.43 -2.18
C SER A 173 -15.36 -7.19 -1.54
N ASN A 174 -14.52 -7.93 -2.27
CA ASN A 174 -13.38 -8.63 -1.71
C ASN A 174 -12.03 -7.91 -1.88
N ARG A 175 -12.03 -6.72 -2.48
CA ARG A 175 -10.81 -5.96 -2.80
C ARG A 175 -10.53 -4.94 -1.71
N MET A 176 -9.26 -4.84 -1.34
CA MET A 176 -8.76 -3.89 -0.35
C MET A 176 -7.56 -3.12 -0.91
N ARG A 177 -7.54 -1.81 -0.69
CA ARG A 177 -6.46 -0.91 -1.12
C ARG A 177 -5.99 -0.09 0.07
N GLY A 178 -4.69 -0.10 0.32
CA GLY A 178 -4.04 0.60 1.43
C GLY A 178 -3.21 1.76 0.92
N PHE A 179 -3.35 2.90 1.57
CA PHE A 179 -2.70 4.15 1.21
C PHE A 179 -1.94 4.71 2.41
N LEU A 180 -0.79 5.32 2.13
CA LEU A 180 -0.01 6.09 3.08
C LEU A 180 0.15 7.51 2.52
N ASN A 181 -0.26 8.54 3.28
CA ASN A 181 -0.21 9.94 2.87
C ASN A 181 -0.84 10.19 1.47
N GLY A 182 -2.01 9.60 1.24
CA GLY A 182 -2.72 9.69 -0.04
C GLY A 182 -2.19 8.82 -1.18
N GLN A 183 -0.96 8.28 -1.08
CA GLN A 183 -0.38 7.40 -2.09
C GLN A 183 -0.84 5.95 -1.88
N LEU A 184 -1.30 5.30 -2.95
CA LEU A 184 -1.60 3.87 -2.93
C LEU A 184 -0.30 3.07 -2.79
N VAL A 185 -0.17 2.31 -1.70
CA VAL A 185 1.06 1.57 -1.39
C VAL A 185 0.86 0.06 -1.38
N VAL A 186 -0.34 -0.45 -1.12
CA VAL A 186 -0.60 -1.89 -1.06
C VAL A 186 -2.00 -2.23 -1.53
N GLN A 187 -2.20 -3.38 -2.19
CA GLN A 187 -3.51 -3.87 -2.62
C GLN A 187 -3.60 -5.37 -2.45
N ALA A 188 -4.79 -5.88 -2.13
CA ALA A 188 -5.04 -7.31 -2.02
C ALA A 188 -6.50 -7.65 -2.31
N ALA A 189 -6.77 -8.96 -2.44
CA ALA A 189 -8.12 -9.49 -2.41
C ALA A 189 -8.18 -10.72 -1.49
N ASP A 190 -9.21 -10.81 -0.65
CA ASP A 190 -9.47 -11.95 0.22
C ASP A 190 -10.98 -12.06 0.50
N ASN A 191 -11.50 -13.30 0.56
CA ASN A 191 -12.94 -13.57 0.66
C ASN A 191 -13.39 -14.03 2.07
N SER A 192 -12.49 -14.04 3.06
CA SER A 192 -12.77 -14.61 4.40
C SER A 192 -13.83 -13.82 5.16
N TYR A 193 -13.81 -12.49 5.09
CA TYR A 193 -14.77 -11.62 5.76
C TYR A 193 -15.37 -10.62 4.77
N SER A 194 -16.69 -10.48 4.78
CA SER A 194 -17.44 -9.60 3.85
C SER A 194 -18.13 -8.42 4.53
N ALA A 195 -18.32 -8.47 5.84
CA ALA A 195 -18.86 -7.40 6.66
C ALA A 195 -18.25 -7.44 8.06
N GLY A 196 -18.30 -6.35 8.81
CA GLY A 196 -17.90 -6.32 10.23
C GLY A 196 -17.59 -4.91 10.73
N LYS A 197 -17.11 -4.82 11.96
CA LYS A 197 -16.79 -3.52 12.58
C LYS A 197 -15.47 -2.95 12.06
N VAL A 198 -15.20 -1.70 12.40
CA VAL A 198 -13.94 -0.98 12.13
C VAL A 198 -13.27 -0.61 13.44
N GLY A 199 -11.94 -0.59 13.44
CA GLY A 199 -11.15 -0.37 14.64
C GLY A 199 -9.70 0.04 14.37
N LEU A 200 -8.93 0.09 15.44
CA LEU A 200 -7.51 0.46 15.45
C LEU A 200 -6.66 -0.64 16.07
N TRP A 201 -5.39 -0.69 15.70
CA TRP A 201 -4.50 -1.79 16.01
C TRP A 201 -3.04 -1.34 16.12
N THR A 202 -2.26 -1.95 17.01
CA THR A 202 -0.79 -1.85 17.07
C THR A 202 -0.16 -3.23 17.29
N LYS A 203 1.16 -3.31 17.49
CA LYS A 203 1.89 -4.58 17.70
C LYS A 203 2.88 -4.46 18.86
N ALA A 204 3.04 -5.53 19.62
CA ALA A 204 4.06 -5.64 20.65
C ALA A 204 4.06 -4.44 21.61
N ASP A 205 5.18 -3.72 21.69
CA ASP A 205 5.42 -2.57 22.55
C ASP A 205 5.25 -1.22 21.83
N SER A 206 4.54 -1.20 20.69
CA SER A 206 4.30 0.01 19.90
C SER A 206 3.48 1.03 20.68
N VAL A 207 4.09 2.14 21.11
CA VAL A 207 3.36 3.32 21.56
C VAL A 207 3.01 4.17 20.34
N THR A 208 1.72 4.23 20.01
CA THR A 208 1.22 4.93 18.82
C THR A 208 -0.03 5.72 19.17
N CYS A 209 -0.12 6.96 18.69
CA CYS A 209 -1.34 7.77 18.77
C CYS A 209 -2.06 7.84 17.43
N PHE A 210 -3.38 7.94 17.51
CA PHE A 210 -4.33 8.00 16.42
C PHE A 210 -5.26 9.19 16.62
N ASP A 211 -5.62 9.81 15.51
CA ASP A 211 -6.49 10.97 15.51
C ASP A 211 -7.28 11.08 14.19
N ASN A 212 -8.36 11.84 14.19
CA ASN A 212 -9.23 12.10 13.04
C ASN A 212 -9.59 10.85 12.24
N VAL A 213 -10.10 9.82 12.93
CA VAL A 213 -10.65 8.66 12.22
C VAL A 213 -11.88 9.10 11.45
N GLN A 214 -11.89 8.90 10.14
CA GLN A 214 -13.03 9.14 9.27
C GLN A 214 -13.44 7.83 8.62
N ILE A 215 -14.73 7.50 8.71
CA ILE A 215 -15.32 6.30 8.11
C ILE A 215 -16.38 6.75 7.11
N SER A 216 -16.32 6.27 5.87
CA SER A 216 -17.27 6.60 4.81
C SER A 216 -17.80 5.34 4.12
N THR A 217 -19.13 5.29 3.91
CA THR A 217 -19.81 4.25 3.10
C THR A 217 -20.25 4.76 1.74
N GLN A 218 -19.63 5.86 1.27
CA GLN A 218 -19.83 6.31 -0.10
C GLN A 218 -19.33 5.24 -1.07
N PRO A 219 -20.15 4.80 -2.04
CA PRO A 219 -19.71 3.89 -3.08
C PRO A 219 -18.50 4.48 -3.79
N LEU A 220 -17.44 3.69 -3.95
CA LEU A 220 -16.26 4.09 -4.72
C LEU A 220 -16.54 4.20 -6.23
N SER A 221 -17.80 4.06 -6.67
CA SER A 221 -18.26 4.08 -8.05
C SER A 221 -18.60 5.47 -8.63
N ASN A 222 -18.14 6.56 -8.01
CA ASN A 222 -18.20 7.92 -8.57
C ASN A 222 -16.89 8.71 -8.46
N ILE A 223 -15.76 8.04 -8.22
CA ILE A 223 -14.46 8.66 -8.42
C ILE A 223 -14.09 8.34 -9.87
N ASN A 224 -14.26 9.31 -10.78
CA ASN A 224 -13.35 9.37 -11.93
C ASN A 224 -11.95 9.05 -11.39
N PRO A 225 -11.12 8.21 -12.05
CA PRO A 225 -9.71 8.15 -11.65
C PRO A 225 -9.26 9.61 -11.51
N PRO A 226 -8.68 10.04 -10.37
CA PRO A 226 -8.17 11.40 -10.30
C PRO A 226 -7.33 11.56 -11.55
N THR A 227 -7.74 12.49 -12.42
CA THR A 227 -6.83 12.98 -13.44
C THR A 227 -5.73 13.60 -12.62
N ILE A 228 -4.68 12.83 -12.37
CA ILE A 228 -3.48 13.31 -11.72
C ILE A 228 -2.95 14.32 -12.74
N ALA A 229 -3.31 15.59 -12.56
CA ALA A 229 -2.46 16.65 -13.02
C ALA A 229 -1.10 16.35 -12.40
N PRO A 230 -0.03 16.28 -13.20
CA PRO A 230 1.31 16.03 -12.67
C PRO A 230 1.57 17.01 -11.53
N PRO A 231 2.23 16.58 -10.44
CA PRO A 231 2.61 17.50 -9.38
C PRO A 231 3.36 18.67 -10.00
N ASP A 232 2.97 19.90 -9.64
CA ASP A 232 3.71 21.10 -10.02
C ASP A 232 5.05 21.08 -9.30
N ILE A 233 6.04 20.43 -9.91
CA ILE A 233 7.43 20.47 -9.48
C ILE A 233 8.03 21.77 -10.03
N ARG A 234 7.62 22.90 -9.45
CA ARG A 234 8.38 24.15 -9.54
C ARG A 234 9.22 24.32 -8.30
N ALA A 235 10.30 23.55 -8.26
CA ALA A 235 11.55 23.97 -7.62
C ALA A 235 12.75 23.36 -8.36
N VAL A 236 13.27 24.15 -9.30
CA VAL A 236 14.68 24.23 -9.74
C VAL A 236 15.29 22.98 -10.38
N SER A 237 15.30 22.95 -11.72
CA SER A 237 16.55 22.93 -12.51
C SER A 237 16.21 23.22 -13.98
N THR A 238 16.62 24.37 -14.48
CA THR A 238 16.54 24.68 -15.92
C THR A 238 17.56 23.82 -16.67
N ARG A 239 17.12 22.66 -17.17
CA ARG A 239 17.75 22.00 -18.31
C ARG A 239 16.78 21.99 -19.47
N VAL A 240 17.30 22.24 -20.66
CA VAL A 240 16.56 22.21 -21.92
C VAL A 240 16.07 20.78 -22.14
N LEU A 241 14.77 20.56 -21.91
CA LEU A 241 14.09 19.29 -22.15
C LEU A 241 14.03 19.00 -23.66
N ALA A 242 14.28 17.77 -24.07
CA ALA A 242 13.88 17.32 -25.39
C ALA A 242 12.34 17.24 -25.44
N PRO A 243 11.69 17.65 -26.54
CA PRO A 243 10.23 17.63 -26.61
C PRO A 243 9.71 16.19 -26.71
N VAL A 244 9.36 15.62 -25.56
CA VAL A 244 8.58 14.39 -25.44
C VAL A 244 7.17 14.77 -25.03
N THR A 245 6.18 14.28 -25.77
CA THR A 245 4.77 14.46 -25.42
C THR A 245 4.24 13.11 -24.94
N THR A 246 3.76 13.04 -23.70
CA THR A 246 2.94 11.92 -23.24
C THR A 246 1.63 11.93 -24.03
N VAL A 247 1.33 10.85 -24.74
CA VAL A 247 0.16 10.77 -25.64
C VAL A 247 -0.86 9.80 -25.06
N ALA A 248 -2.14 9.98 -25.41
CA ALA A 248 -3.19 9.04 -25.08
C ALA A 248 -2.85 7.63 -25.63
N PRO A 249 -3.31 6.55 -24.98
CA PRO A 249 -2.96 5.17 -25.34
C PRO A 249 -3.33 4.84 -26.79
N ASP A 250 -2.32 4.61 -27.64
CA ASP A 250 -2.48 4.17 -29.04
C ASP A 250 -2.32 2.65 -29.12
N LEU A 251 -3.31 1.95 -29.66
CA LEU A 251 -3.32 0.48 -29.81
C LEU A 251 -2.41 -0.01 -30.94
N THR A 252 -1.84 0.88 -31.75
CA THR A 252 -0.85 0.57 -32.79
C THR A 252 0.60 0.75 -32.31
N ALA A 253 0.79 1.21 -31.07
CA ALA A 253 2.10 1.42 -30.47
C ALA A 253 2.89 0.11 -30.35
N ARG A 254 4.21 0.19 -30.58
CA ARG A 254 5.10 -0.97 -30.35
C ARG A 254 5.10 -1.29 -28.85
N HIS A 255 4.47 -2.41 -28.49
CA HIS A 255 4.48 -2.92 -27.11
C HIS A 255 5.81 -3.62 -26.83
N THR A 256 6.57 -3.07 -25.89
CA THR A 256 7.85 -3.63 -25.45
C THR A 256 7.84 -3.80 -23.94
N ILE A 257 8.23 -4.98 -23.48
CA ILE A 257 8.37 -5.28 -22.05
C ILE A 257 9.80 -4.95 -21.62
N VAL A 258 9.95 -4.21 -20.52
CA VAL A 258 11.23 -3.95 -19.86
C VAL A 258 11.17 -4.51 -18.44
N THR A 259 11.91 -5.57 -18.19
CA THR A 259 12.03 -6.17 -16.86
C THR A 259 13.12 -5.48 -16.05
N MET A 260 12.82 -5.11 -14.81
CA MET A 260 13.74 -4.54 -13.82
C MET A 260 14.05 -5.62 -12.79
N THR A 261 15.28 -6.12 -12.77
CA THR A 261 15.70 -7.21 -11.86
C THR A 261 17.20 -7.18 -11.64
N ASN A 262 17.65 -7.51 -10.44
CA ASN A 262 19.07 -7.53 -10.04
C ASN A 262 19.81 -6.24 -10.43
N LEU A 263 19.20 -5.07 -10.16
CA LEU A 263 19.74 -3.74 -10.51
C LEU A 263 20.02 -3.56 -12.02
N ARG A 264 19.21 -4.18 -12.89
CA ARG A 264 19.37 -4.09 -14.36
C ARG A 264 18.03 -3.94 -15.05
N PHE A 265 18.06 -3.28 -16.20
CA PHE A 265 16.96 -3.31 -17.17
C PHE A 265 17.21 -4.37 -18.23
N ASN A 266 16.17 -5.14 -18.57
CA ASN A 266 16.17 -6.10 -19.66
C ASN A 266 14.94 -5.89 -20.56
N PRO A 267 15.09 -5.51 -21.84
CA PRO A 267 16.36 -5.29 -22.53
C PRO A 267 17.10 -4.05 -22.00
N SER A 268 18.43 -4.05 -22.14
CA SER A 268 19.29 -2.89 -21.83
C SER A 268 19.43 -1.93 -23.02
N THR A 269 18.83 -2.26 -24.17
CA THR A 269 18.73 -1.37 -25.32
C THR A 269 17.33 -1.46 -25.93
N LEU A 270 16.75 -0.28 -26.17
CA LEU A 270 15.46 -0.09 -26.83
C LEU A 270 15.67 0.69 -28.13
N THR A 271 14.84 0.43 -29.14
CA THR A 271 14.88 1.14 -30.42
C THR A 271 13.48 1.53 -30.85
N VAL A 272 13.32 2.77 -31.31
CA VAL A 272 12.07 3.31 -31.86
C VAL A 272 12.40 4.32 -32.96
N ARG A 273 11.47 4.65 -33.86
CA ARG A 273 11.63 5.74 -34.85
C ARG A 273 10.96 7.03 -34.39
N VAL A 274 11.45 8.16 -34.88
CA VAL A 274 10.75 9.45 -34.72
C VAL A 274 9.30 9.33 -35.22
N GLY A 275 8.36 9.81 -34.39
CA GLY A 275 6.93 9.77 -34.69
C GLY A 275 6.24 8.42 -34.47
N GLN A 276 6.98 7.35 -34.17
CA GLN A 276 6.40 6.05 -33.86
C GLN A 276 5.97 6.00 -32.38
N PRO A 277 4.69 5.69 -32.08
CA PRO A 277 4.23 5.52 -30.70
C PRO A 277 4.83 4.27 -30.06
N MET A 278 5.29 4.43 -28.83
CA MET A 278 5.90 3.38 -28.04
C MET A 278 5.11 3.15 -26.76
N ARG A 279 4.72 1.89 -26.54
CA ARG A 279 4.14 1.41 -25.30
C ARG A 279 5.16 0.57 -24.56
N LEU A 280 5.67 1.07 -23.45
CA LEU A 280 6.48 0.28 -22.53
C LEU A 280 5.59 -0.37 -21.48
N GLU A 281 5.81 -1.65 -21.24
CA GLU A 281 5.38 -2.32 -20.02
C GLU A 281 6.61 -2.60 -19.17
N LEU A 282 6.80 -1.80 -18.14
CA LEU A 282 7.85 -1.97 -17.16
C LEU A 282 7.39 -3.05 -16.18
N GLN A 283 8.18 -4.08 -15.96
CA GLN A 283 7.89 -5.16 -15.02
C GLN A 283 9.00 -5.22 -13.98
N ASN A 284 8.70 -4.87 -12.73
CA ASN A 284 9.69 -5.00 -11.67
C ASN A 284 9.60 -6.39 -11.05
N THR A 285 10.60 -7.24 -11.33
CA THR A 285 10.73 -8.57 -10.72
C THR A 285 11.84 -8.63 -9.68
N ASP A 286 12.44 -7.49 -9.35
CA ASP A 286 13.37 -7.33 -8.23
C ASP A 286 12.64 -7.26 -6.89
N ILE A 287 13.40 -7.36 -5.81
CA ILE A 287 12.93 -7.11 -4.43
C ILE A 287 12.95 -5.62 -4.06
N LEU A 288 13.72 -4.81 -4.81
CA LEU A 288 13.82 -3.36 -4.64
C LEU A 288 12.83 -2.66 -5.57
N ARG A 289 12.32 -1.49 -5.14
CA ARG A 289 11.56 -0.64 -6.07
C ARG A 289 12.54 -0.05 -7.07
N HIS A 290 12.07 0.16 -8.29
CA HIS A 290 12.89 0.75 -9.33
C HIS A 290 12.19 1.89 -10.00
N GLU A 291 12.95 2.92 -10.34
CA GLU A 291 12.49 3.99 -11.22
C GLU A 291 12.96 3.69 -12.65
N PHE A 292 12.15 4.06 -13.62
CA PHE A 292 12.52 4.19 -15.02
C PHE A 292 12.41 5.66 -15.39
N VAL A 293 13.54 6.33 -15.56
CA VAL A 293 13.60 7.71 -16.09
C VAL A 293 14.34 7.69 -17.40
N ILE A 294 13.84 8.38 -18.43
CA ILE A 294 14.63 8.68 -19.63
C ILE A 294 15.25 10.08 -19.47
N ASP A 295 16.58 10.14 -19.47
CA ASP A 295 17.32 11.39 -19.32
C ASP A 295 16.94 12.43 -20.38
N ASN A 296 16.83 13.69 -19.94
CA ASN A 296 16.45 14.84 -20.76
C ASN A 296 15.04 14.73 -21.37
N SER A 297 14.13 14.00 -20.72
CA SER A 297 12.72 13.93 -21.06
C SER A 297 11.84 13.98 -19.81
N ASP A 298 10.53 14.10 -20.02
CA ASP A 298 9.52 14.02 -18.96
C ASP A 298 9.00 12.58 -18.72
N VAL A 299 9.65 11.56 -19.32
CA VAL A 299 9.26 10.16 -19.15
C VAL A 299 9.89 9.61 -17.88
N ALA A 300 9.07 9.40 -16.87
CA ALA A 300 9.44 8.79 -15.62
C ALA A 300 8.33 7.84 -15.10
N ALA A 301 8.74 6.78 -14.42
CA ALA A 301 7.85 5.78 -13.81
C ALA A 301 8.51 5.16 -12.59
N LEU A 302 7.76 5.05 -11.48
CA LEU A 302 8.18 4.27 -10.33
C LEU A 302 7.43 2.95 -10.32
N VAL A 303 8.18 1.84 -10.33
CA VAL A 303 7.64 0.48 -10.41
C VAL A 303 8.01 -0.29 -9.14
N MET A 304 7.01 -0.67 -8.36
CA MET A 304 7.19 -1.40 -7.10
C MET A 304 7.52 -2.90 -7.35
N PRO A 305 8.20 -3.59 -6.42
CA PRO A 305 8.50 -5.03 -6.53
C PRO A 305 7.26 -5.86 -6.86
N GLY A 306 7.35 -6.71 -7.90
CA GLY A 306 6.26 -7.58 -8.35
C GLY A 306 5.15 -6.89 -9.16
N PHE A 307 5.24 -5.59 -9.40
CA PHE A 307 4.27 -4.84 -10.20
C PHE A 307 4.77 -4.52 -11.59
N SER A 308 3.81 -4.18 -12.46
CA SER A 308 4.08 -3.63 -13.79
C SER A 308 3.47 -2.24 -13.93
N GLN A 309 4.10 -1.37 -14.72
CA GLN A 309 3.56 -0.06 -15.10
C GLN A 309 3.66 0.12 -16.61
N GLN A 310 2.64 0.76 -17.20
CA GLN A 310 2.63 1.08 -18.63
C GLN A 310 2.94 2.55 -18.86
N LEU A 311 3.78 2.82 -19.86
CA LEU A 311 4.09 4.16 -20.35
C LEU A 311 3.86 4.25 -21.85
N ASP A 312 3.15 5.29 -22.26
CA ASP A 312 2.91 5.61 -23.67
C ASP A 312 3.56 6.96 -24.01
N PHE A 313 4.48 6.96 -24.97
CA PHE A 313 5.18 8.17 -25.41
C PHE A 313 5.58 8.13 -26.88
N VAL A 314 5.85 9.31 -27.45
CA VAL A 314 6.36 9.48 -28.82
C VAL A 314 7.56 10.43 -28.78
N PHE A 315 8.64 10.07 -29.47
CA PHE A 315 9.78 10.97 -29.68
C PHE A 315 9.64 11.75 -30.97
N SER A 316 9.86 13.07 -30.90
CA SER A 316 9.75 13.99 -32.04
C SER A 316 11.08 14.28 -32.74
N LYS A 317 12.22 13.81 -32.19
CA LYS A 317 13.56 14.02 -32.73
C LYS A 317 14.41 12.74 -32.58
N PRO A 318 15.31 12.45 -33.54
CA PRO A 318 16.21 11.32 -33.42
C PRO A 318 17.27 11.60 -32.34
N GLY A 319 17.83 10.56 -31.76
CA GLY A 319 18.84 10.70 -30.70
C GLY A 319 19.09 9.42 -29.92
N MET A 320 20.11 9.46 -29.07
CA MET A 320 20.37 8.42 -28.08
C MET A 320 20.08 8.98 -26.70
N PHE A 321 19.25 8.28 -25.94
CA PHE A 321 18.85 8.65 -24.59
C PHE A 321 19.24 7.54 -23.64
N VAL A 322 19.70 7.91 -22.44
CA VAL A 322 19.92 6.95 -21.36
C VAL A 322 18.62 6.82 -20.60
N TYR A 323 18.23 5.59 -20.29
CA TYR A 323 17.24 5.34 -19.25
C TYR A 323 17.89 4.71 -18.02
N ALA A 324 17.46 5.14 -16.83
CA ALA A 324 18.14 4.85 -15.57
C ALA A 324 17.15 4.71 -14.40
N CYS A 325 17.59 4.05 -13.33
CA CYS A 325 16.98 4.14 -12.01
C CYS A 325 17.75 5.17 -11.18
N ASN A 326 17.16 6.34 -10.89
CA ASN A 326 17.81 7.44 -10.15
C ASN A 326 17.49 7.41 -8.65
N LEU A 327 16.95 6.32 -8.12
CA LEU A 327 16.69 6.19 -6.70
C LEU A 327 18.01 6.22 -5.93
N VAL A 328 18.13 7.20 -5.02
CA VAL A 328 19.30 7.39 -4.16
C VAL A 328 19.09 6.87 -2.75
N GLU A 329 17.83 6.74 -2.32
CA GLU A 329 17.46 6.33 -0.96
C GLU A 329 17.64 4.83 -0.70
N GLU A 330 17.76 4.02 -1.75
CA GLU A 330 17.98 2.56 -1.67
C GLU A 330 19.38 2.15 -2.18
N GLY A 331 20.33 3.10 -2.10
CA GLY A 331 21.61 3.05 -2.80
C GLY A 331 21.47 3.63 -4.21
N ASP A 332 22.45 4.39 -4.68
CA ASP A 332 22.43 5.00 -6.01
C ASP A 332 22.53 3.91 -7.09
N HIS A 333 21.39 3.37 -7.51
CA HIS A 333 21.32 2.25 -8.48
C HIS A 333 21.91 2.63 -9.83
N ARG A 334 21.82 3.89 -10.21
CA ARG A 334 22.45 4.45 -11.40
C ARG A 334 23.97 4.35 -11.33
N SER A 335 24.58 4.72 -10.20
CA SER A 335 26.02 4.55 -9.97
C SER A 335 26.46 3.08 -9.96
N LEU A 336 25.55 2.18 -9.58
CA LEU A 336 25.74 0.73 -9.60
C LEU A 336 25.51 0.10 -10.98
N GLY A 337 25.21 0.91 -12.01
CA GLY A 337 25.12 0.49 -13.40
C GLY A 337 23.72 0.07 -13.86
N MET A 338 22.66 0.42 -13.13
CA MET A 338 21.28 0.24 -13.56
C MET A 338 20.91 1.27 -14.65
N LEU A 339 21.44 1.03 -15.84
CA LEU A 339 21.32 1.89 -17.02
C LEU A 339 20.91 1.06 -18.24
N GLY A 340 20.21 1.69 -19.17
CA GLY A 340 20.04 1.21 -20.53
C GLY A 340 19.97 2.35 -21.54
N MET A 341 19.90 2.01 -22.82
CA MET A 341 19.97 2.97 -23.92
C MET A 341 18.72 2.90 -24.79
N LEU A 342 18.06 4.02 -24.99
CA LEU A 342 17.00 4.19 -25.98
C LEU A 342 17.56 4.87 -27.22
N ILE A 343 17.51 4.18 -28.36
CA ILE A 343 17.89 4.69 -29.68
C ILE A 343 16.62 5.14 -30.41
N VAL A 344 16.53 6.43 -30.73
CA VAL A 344 15.49 7.00 -31.59
C VAL A 344 16.07 7.21 -32.97
N GLU A 345 15.73 6.35 -33.91
CA GLU A 345 16.14 6.43 -35.30
C GLU A 345 15.34 7.52 -36.05
N PRO A 346 15.90 8.11 -37.12
CA PRO A 346 15.14 8.99 -38.00
C PRO A 346 13.86 8.33 -38.53
N ALA A 347 12.86 9.17 -38.83
CA ALA A 347 11.69 8.72 -39.58
C ALA A 347 12.14 8.15 -40.95
N PRO A 348 11.43 7.15 -41.50
CA PRO A 348 11.77 6.51 -42.77
C PRO A 348 11.92 7.48 -43.95
#